data_AF-A0A947CUX0-F1
#
_entry.id   AF-A0A947CUX0-F1
#
_cell.length_a   1.000
_cell.length_b   1.000
_cell.length_c   1.000
_cell.angle_alpha   90.00
_cell.angle_beta   90.00
_cell.angle_gamma   90.00
#
_symmetry.space_group_name_H-M   'P 1'
#
loop_
_entity.id
_entity.type
_entity.pdbx_description
1 polymer ?
#
loop_
_entity_poly.entity_id
_entity_poly.type
_entity_poly.pdbx_seq_one_letter_code
_entity_poly.pdbx_strand_id
1 'polypeptide(L)'
;MEPRSSTGPTLPREGWDRLVRPGMAALSYGFLHPCQSTLAGMAWAPLTIDDGEGAPLVRCPAFVHRVTLGQHGPPVLRSAIGRLGVDIMETGNPCAPSAPALSRPGYRWLQALWSHFLAHGRARLLVVRDVLADSSLARELSQRGFARIGERPTFVLELLGSEMSAYLRAMRADYRRRVRRILDLPLEVDVEASFASLAGEMAELFALNAARSSESRVETIELKLIETWSELDASRAITVRDPSSGARCVGLVLVDRPVLHFVRCGFREPAGRQLGLYRRLLYELVRLGYDSGCSYVDFGVTSAEPKLRTGARPVPLQIWARARRSWLQPLVRLAERPRPAMVSRRVFREPLQPDGHWYRPSA
;
A
#
# COMPACT_ATOMS: atom_id res chain seq x y z
N MET A 1 32.87 9.21 3.06
CA MET A 1 32.67 8.48 4.33
C MET A 1 31.22 8.06 4.40
N GLU A 2 30.95 6.78 4.07
CA GLU A 2 29.61 6.20 4.13
C GLU A 2 29.09 6.14 5.58
N PRO A 3 27.78 6.33 5.81
CA PRO A 3 27.23 6.40 7.15
C PRO A 3 27.12 4.99 7.74
N ARG A 4 28.07 4.60 8.59
CA ARG A 4 27.86 3.52 9.57
C ARG A 4 26.96 4.04 10.70
N SER A 5 25.64 3.86 10.56
CA SER A 5 24.73 3.93 11.72
C SER A 5 24.74 2.58 12.41
N SER A 6 25.04 2.57 13.72
CA SER A 6 25.06 1.37 14.54
C SER A 6 23.69 0.70 14.56
N THR A 7 23.59 -0.37 13.77
CA THR A 7 22.51 -1.33 13.68
C THR A 7 22.48 -2.18 14.95
N GLY A 8 21.33 -2.29 15.61
CA GLY A 8 21.06 -3.48 16.42
C GLY A 8 21.19 -4.75 15.55
N PRO A 9 21.17 -5.96 16.12
CA PRO A 9 21.26 -7.18 15.33
C PRO A 9 20.16 -7.20 14.27
N THR A 10 20.54 -6.97 13.01
CA THR A 10 19.63 -7.11 11.88
C THR A 10 19.27 -8.59 11.78
N LEU A 11 17.99 -8.92 11.94
CA LEU A 11 17.51 -10.27 11.66
C LEU A 11 17.94 -10.67 10.24
N PRO A 12 18.55 -11.85 10.04
CA PRO A 12 18.78 -12.38 8.71
C PRO A 12 17.48 -12.42 7.90
N ARG A 13 17.57 -12.38 6.57
CA ARG A 13 16.41 -12.45 5.65
C ARG A 13 15.42 -13.55 6.05
N GLU A 14 15.90 -14.77 6.24
CA GLU A 14 15.08 -15.92 6.64
C GLU A 14 14.46 -15.77 8.04
N GLY A 15 15.13 -15.05 8.93
CA GLY A 15 14.60 -14.68 10.24
C GLY A 15 13.43 -13.70 10.12
N TRP A 16 13.53 -12.72 9.21
CA TRP A 16 12.48 -11.75 8.94
C TRP A 16 11.26 -12.39 8.28
N ASP A 17 11.45 -13.16 7.22
CA ASP A 17 10.35 -13.71 6.43
C ASP A 17 9.51 -14.73 7.23
N ARG A 18 10.12 -15.44 8.18
CA ARG A 18 9.38 -16.32 9.13
C ARG A 18 8.41 -15.58 10.04
N LEU A 19 8.55 -14.26 10.18
CA LEU A 19 7.68 -13.41 11.00
C LEU A 19 6.54 -12.80 10.20
N VAL A 20 6.58 -12.92 8.88
CA VAL A 20 5.53 -12.44 7.99
C VAL A 20 4.34 -13.37 8.11
N ARG A 21 3.21 -12.82 8.54
CA ARG A 21 1.96 -13.56 8.69
C ARG A 21 1.20 -13.61 7.35
N PRO A 22 0.31 -14.60 7.17
CA PRO A 22 -0.59 -14.63 6.01
C PRO A 22 -1.34 -13.30 5.86
N GLY A 23 -1.42 -12.78 4.64
CA GLY A 23 -1.97 -11.45 4.31
C GLY A 23 -0.99 -10.29 4.43
N MET A 24 0.26 -10.53 4.86
CA MET A 24 1.30 -9.51 5.07
C MET A 24 2.53 -9.68 4.15
N ALA A 25 2.44 -10.39 3.02
CA ALA A 25 3.55 -10.63 2.08
C ALA A 25 4.19 -9.35 1.54
N ALA A 26 3.44 -8.25 1.50
CA ALA A 26 3.94 -6.92 1.19
C ALA A 26 4.97 -6.41 2.22
N LEU A 27 5.09 -7.06 3.38
CA LEU A 27 6.10 -6.80 4.41
C LEU A 27 7.25 -7.82 4.41
N SER A 28 7.28 -8.77 3.48
CA SER A 28 8.41 -9.68 3.33
C SER A 28 9.69 -8.94 2.95
N TYR A 29 10.83 -9.52 3.31
CA TYR A 29 12.15 -9.03 2.93
C TYR A 29 12.25 -8.98 1.41
N GLY A 30 11.84 -10.06 0.73
CA GLY A 30 11.89 -10.16 -0.73
C GLY A 30 11.08 -9.06 -1.43
N PHE A 31 9.95 -8.64 -0.85
CA PHE A 31 9.18 -7.51 -1.39
C PHE A 31 9.81 -6.15 -1.05
N LEU A 32 10.21 -5.91 0.20
CA LEU A 32 10.60 -4.59 0.69
C LEU A 32 12.04 -4.19 0.41
N HIS A 33 13.00 -5.12 0.50
CA HIS A 33 14.41 -4.80 0.32
C HIS A 33 14.70 -4.18 -1.06
N PRO A 34 14.16 -4.71 -2.17
CA PRO A 34 14.32 -4.09 -3.49
C PRO A 34 13.71 -2.69 -3.59
N CYS A 35 12.75 -2.32 -2.73
CA CYS A 35 12.14 -0.98 -2.74
C CYS A 35 13.12 0.14 -2.40
N GLN A 36 14.31 -0.18 -1.86
CA GLN A 36 15.37 0.82 -1.61
C GLN A 36 15.71 1.65 -2.85
N SER A 37 15.59 1.10 -4.05
CA SER A 37 15.85 1.85 -5.28
C SER A 37 14.72 2.82 -5.65
N THR A 38 13.52 2.67 -5.10
CA THR A 38 12.33 3.44 -5.51
C THR A 38 12.31 4.87 -5.00
N LEU A 39 13.03 5.15 -3.91
CA LEU A 39 13.11 6.46 -3.28
C LEU A 39 14.58 6.89 -3.22
N ALA A 40 14.89 8.04 -3.84
CA ALA A 40 16.26 8.54 -3.94
C ALA A 40 16.91 8.69 -2.55
N GLY A 41 18.03 7.98 -2.35
CA GLY A 41 18.77 8.00 -1.08
C GLY A 41 18.07 7.28 0.07
N MET A 42 17.11 6.40 -0.21
CA MET A 42 16.45 5.56 0.79
C MET A 42 17.41 4.49 1.31
N ALA A 43 17.56 4.44 2.63
CA ALA A 43 18.14 3.31 3.34
C ALA A 43 17.02 2.54 4.03
N TRP A 44 16.78 1.31 3.61
CA TRP A 44 15.88 0.38 4.32
C TRP A 44 16.66 -0.47 5.30
N ALA A 45 16.10 -0.66 6.49
CA ALA A 45 16.57 -1.66 7.44
C ALA A 45 15.37 -2.30 8.15
N PRO A 46 15.36 -3.63 8.33
CA PRO A 46 14.41 -4.26 9.24
C PRO A 46 14.76 -3.81 10.66
N LEU A 47 13.80 -3.19 11.35
CA LEU A 47 13.99 -2.75 12.73
C LEU A 47 13.43 -3.80 13.69
N THR A 48 14.32 -4.33 14.53
CA THR A 48 13.96 -5.18 15.66
C THR A 48 14.38 -4.49 16.96
N ILE A 49 13.46 -4.38 17.92
CA ILE A 49 13.75 -3.87 19.26
C ILE A 49 13.18 -4.86 20.26
N ASP A 50 14.01 -5.33 21.18
CA ASP A 50 13.62 -6.28 22.24
C ASP A 50 13.28 -5.55 23.55
N ASP A 51 12.58 -6.22 24.46
CA ASP A 51 12.20 -5.70 25.78
C ASP A 51 13.34 -5.70 26.82
N GLY A 52 14.52 -6.16 26.43
CA GLY A 52 15.66 -6.36 27.33
C GLY A 52 15.74 -7.78 27.92
N GLU A 53 14.67 -8.57 27.83
CA GLU A 53 14.63 -10.00 28.19
C GLU A 53 14.78 -10.91 26.95
N GLY A 54 14.98 -10.30 25.78
CA GLY A 54 15.12 -10.98 24.49
C GLY A 54 13.80 -11.23 23.77
N ALA A 55 12.67 -10.75 24.32
CA ALA A 55 11.39 -10.80 23.64
C ALA A 55 11.22 -9.56 22.72
N PRO A 56 10.86 -9.75 21.44
CA PRO A 56 10.80 -8.68 20.46
C PRO A 56 9.57 -7.79 20.68
N LEU A 57 9.79 -6.53 21.05
CA LEU A 57 8.75 -5.51 21.20
C LEU A 57 8.36 -4.87 19.87
N VAL A 58 9.33 -4.59 19.00
CA VAL A 58 9.13 -3.92 17.71
C VAL A 58 9.73 -4.78 16.63
N ARG A 59 8.92 -5.11 15.62
CA ARG A 59 9.36 -5.68 14.35
C ARG A 59 8.65 -4.92 13.25
N CYS A 60 9.32 -3.96 12.62
CA CYS A 60 8.75 -3.17 11.54
C CYS A 60 9.79 -2.85 10.47
N PRO A 61 9.38 -2.73 9.21
CA PRO A 61 10.28 -2.16 8.23
C PRO A 61 10.52 -0.69 8.57
N ALA A 62 11.75 -0.24 8.45
CA ALA A 62 12.12 1.15 8.66
C ALA A 62 12.89 1.68 7.44
N PHE A 63 12.53 2.87 6.99
CA PHE A 63 13.14 3.53 5.84
C PHE A 63 13.61 4.91 6.27
N VAL A 64 14.87 5.23 6.01
CA VAL A 64 15.38 6.59 6.15
C VAL A 64 15.55 7.19 4.77
N HIS A 65 14.84 8.26 4.48
CA HIS A 65 14.93 8.95 3.19
C HIS A 65 14.66 10.44 3.35
N ARG A 66 14.99 11.22 2.33
CA ARG A 66 14.86 12.68 2.34
C ARG A 66 13.62 13.09 1.56
N VAL A 67 12.69 13.78 2.23
CA VAL A 67 11.51 14.37 1.59
C VAL A 67 11.67 15.87 1.46
N THR A 68 11.17 16.43 0.37
CA THR A 68 11.17 17.88 0.15
C THR A 68 9.87 18.46 0.68
N LEU A 69 9.94 19.36 1.67
CA LEU A 69 8.73 19.89 2.33
C LEU A 69 7.76 20.59 1.37
N GLY A 70 8.25 21.14 0.26
CA GLY A 70 7.41 21.74 -0.79
C GLY A 70 6.38 20.78 -1.41
N GLN A 71 6.66 19.48 -1.42
CA GLN A 71 5.76 18.47 -2.00
C GLN A 71 4.53 18.23 -1.11
N HIS A 72 4.67 18.39 0.21
CA HIS A 72 3.64 18.04 1.19
C HIS A 72 3.14 19.23 2.02
N GLY A 73 3.82 20.37 1.95
CA GLY A 73 3.50 21.56 2.72
C GLY A 73 2.25 22.31 2.26
N PRO A 74 1.69 23.19 3.11
CA PRO A 74 0.58 24.07 2.77
C PRO A 74 0.92 24.91 1.53
N PRO A 75 -0.03 25.15 0.60
CA PRO A 75 0.22 25.92 -0.62
C PRO A 75 0.94 27.25 -0.38
N VAL A 76 0.56 27.96 0.69
CA VAL A 76 1.11 29.26 1.09
C VAL A 76 2.60 29.21 1.42
N LEU A 77 3.11 28.07 1.88
CA LEU A 77 4.52 27.91 2.29
C LEU A 77 5.38 27.21 1.25
N ARG A 78 4.80 26.65 0.18
CA ARG A 78 5.53 25.80 -0.78
C ARG A 78 6.70 26.51 -1.46
N SER A 79 6.58 27.80 -1.76
CA SER A 79 7.67 28.57 -2.37
C SER A 79 8.83 28.79 -1.39
N ALA A 80 8.52 29.07 -0.12
CA ALA A 80 9.51 29.37 0.91
C ALA A 80 10.26 28.12 1.40
N ILE A 81 9.57 26.99 1.58
CA ILE A 81 10.17 25.73 2.07
C ILE A 81 10.40 24.70 0.96
N GLY A 82 10.20 25.11 -0.30
CA GLY A 82 10.13 24.23 -1.47
C GLY A 82 11.38 23.43 -1.78
N ARG A 83 12.54 23.87 -1.26
CA ARG A 83 13.84 23.18 -1.40
C ARG A 83 14.34 22.61 -0.08
N LEU A 84 13.62 22.82 1.02
CA LEU A 84 14.04 22.32 2.32
C LEU A 84 13.79 20.81 2.37
N GLY A 85 14.86 20.06 2.21
CA GLY A 85 14.84 18.61 2.42
C GLY A 85 14.90 18.28 3.91
N VAL A 86 14.04 17.37 4.33
CA VAL A 86 13.98 16.84 5.69
C VAL A 86 14.16 15.33 5.62
N ASP A 87 15.15 14.83 6.35
CA ASP A 87 15.37 13.39 6.49
C ASP A 87 14.29 12.84 7.44
N ILE A 88 13.57 11.82 7.00
CA ILE A 88 12.51 11.17 7.77
C ILE A 88 12.83 9.70 7.96
N MET A 89 12.43 9.16 9.11
CA MET A 89 12.40 7.73 9.37
C MET A 89 10.94 7.30 9.27
N GLU A 90 10.64 6.41 8.34
CA GLU A 90 9.29 5.95 8.03
C GLU A 90 9.14 4.47 8.36
N THR A 91 7.98 4.09 8.89
CA THR A 91 7.58 2.69 9.11
C THR A 91 6.31 2.38 8.31
N GLY A 92 6.19 1.14 7.83
CA GLY A 92 5.14 0.69 6.91
C GLY A 92 5.71 0.26 5.56
N ASN A 93 4.90 0.16 4.51
CA ASN A 93 5.36 -0.23 3.19
C ASN A 93 5.29 0.97 2.23
N PRO A 94 6.39 1.34 1.55
CA PRO A 94 6.40 2.49 0.65
C PRO A 94 5.61 2.25 -0.64
N CYS A 95 5.46 1.00 -1.09
CA CYS A 95 4.93 0.67 -2.41
C CYS A 95 3.46 0.23 -2.39
N ALA A 96 2.98 -0.32 -1.27
CA ALA A 96 1.61 -0.79 -1.12
C ALA A 96 1.08 -0.55 0.30
N PRO A 97 -0.21 -0.23 0.47
CA PRO A 97 -0.83 -0.19 1.79
C PRO A 97 -0.66 -1.51 2.54
N SER A 98 -0.23 -1.47 3.81
CA SER A 98 -0.06 -2.68 4.64
C SER A 98 -0.06 -2.35 6.13
N ALA A 99 0.17 -3.30 7.03
CA ALA A 99 0.33 -2.94 8.44
C ALA A 99 1.65 -2.16 8.67
N PRO A 100 1.72 -1.23 9.64
CA PRO A 100 2.96 -0.50 9.96
C PRO A 100 4.08 -1.41 10.50
N ALA A 101 3.74 -2.61 10.98
CA ALA A 101 4.64 -3.52 11.67
C ALA A 101 4.19 -4.99 11.51
N LEU A 102 5.14 -5.91 11.66
CA LEU A 102 4.89 -7.35 11.81
C LEU A 102 4.41 -7.69 13.23
N SER A 103 5.01 -7.07 14.24
CA SER A 103 4.55 -7.15 15.63
C SER A 103 3.26 -6.35 15.84
N ARG A 104 2.41 -6.77 16.78
CA ARG A 104 1.21 -6.01 17.16
C ARG A 104 1.62 -4.64 17.74
N PRO A 105 1.26 -3.53 17.09
CA PRO A 105 1.61 -2.21 17.62
C PRO A 105 0.69 -1.86 18.80
N GLY A 106 1.28 -1.22 19.80
CA GLY A 106 0.62 -0.77 21.01
C GLY A 106 1.56 0.14 21.81
N TYR A 107 1.17 0.48 23.05
CA TYR A 107 1.90 1.45 23.87
C TYR A 107 3.41 1.16 23.98
N ARG A 108 3.79 -0.08 24.34
CA ARG A 108 5.20 -0.48 24.50
C ARG A 108 5.97 -0.43 23.17
N TRP A 109 5.32 -0.85 22.08
CA TRP A 109 5.87 -0.78 20.72
C TRP A 109 6.18 0.67 20.33
N LEU A 110 5.24 1.59 20.53
CA LEU A 110 5.40 3.00 20.17
C LEU A 110 6.47 3.68 21.03
N GLN A 111 6.52 3.34 22.33
CA GLN A 111 7.56 3.85 23.23
C GLN A 111 8.94 3.38 22.79
N ALA A 112 9.11 2.09 22.51
CA ALA A 112 10.38 1.51 22.06
C ALA A 112 10.82 2.14 20.72
N LEU A 113 9.92 2.25 19.74
CA LEU A 113 10.20 2.88 18.45
C LEU A 113 10.63 4.36 18.62
N TRP A 114 9.91 5.12 19.44
CA TRP A 114 10.25 6.52 19.70
C TRP A 114 11.61 6.68 20.38
N SER A 115 11.89 5.87 21.40
CA SER A 115 13.19 5.87 22.09
C SER A 115 14.33 5.51 21.14
N HIS A 116 14.14 4.50 20.28
CA HIS A 116 15.12 4.13 19.27
C HIS A 116 15.36 5.28 18.26
N PHE A 117 14.28 5.89 17.76
CA PHE A 117 14.37 7.06 16.87
C PHE A 117 15.16 8.20 17.50
N LEU A 118 14.90 8.51 18.78
CA LEU A 118 15.65 9.51 19.53
C LEU A 118 17.12 9.12 19.75
N ALA A 119 17.44 7.87 20.00
CA ALA A 119 18.81 7.46 20.28
C ALA A 119 19.69 7.31 19.01
N HIS A 120 19.13 6.81 17.90
CA HIS A 120 19.94 6.33 16.76
C HIS A 120 19.68 7.06 15.44
N GLY A 121 18.66 7.92 15.37
CA GLY A 121 18.24 8.57 14.12
C GLY A 121 18.96 9.89 13.82
N ARG A 122 19.45 10.05 12.58
CA ARG A 122 19.72 11.37 11.97
C ARG A 122 18.46 12.02 11.40
N ALA A 123 17.41 11.23 11.22
CA ALA A 123 16.10 11.69 10.79
C ALA A 123 15.53 12.71 11.78
N ARG A 124 14.86 13.72 11.22
CA ARG A 124 14.23 14.80 11.98
C ARG A 124 12.75 14.52 12.28
N LEU A 125 12.11 13.65 11.50
CA LEU A 125 10.74 13.21 11.71
C LEU A 125 10.68 11.68 11.78
N LEU A 126 9.84 11.17 12.68
CA LEU A 126 9.37 9.78 12.66
C LEU A 126 7.98 9.77 12.02
N VAL A 127 7.78 8.88 11.04
CA VAL A 127 6.54 8.70 10.30
C VAL A 127 6.07 7.25 10.46
N VAL A 128 4.80 7.09 10.82
CA VAL A 128 4.13 5.78 10.92
C VAL A 128 2.98 5.77 9.92
N ARG A 129 3.06 4.91 8.90
CA ARG A 129 2.05 4.84 7.82
C ARG A 129 1.02 3.77 8.07
N ASP A 130 -0.03 3.82 7.26
CA ASP A 130 -1.08 2.81 7.16
C ASP A 130 -1.74 2.45 8.50
N VAL A 131 -1.88 3.45 9.37
CA VAL A 131 -2.58 3.29 10.64
C VAL A 131 -4.07 3.41 10.40
N LEU A 132 -4.84 2.38 10.78
CA LEU A 132 -6.30 2.46 10.75
C LEU A 132 -6.81 3.59 11.65
N ALA A 133 -7.66 4.47 11.12
CA ALA A 133 -8.13 5.67 11.78
C ALA A 133 -8.76 5.47 13.16
N ASP A 134 -9.46 4.36 13.36
CA ASP A 134 -10.23 4.06 14.57
C ASP A 134 -9.57 2.96 15.42
N SER A 135 -8.25 2.76 15.26
CA SER A 135 -7.47 1.75 16.00
C SER A 135 -6.98 2.23 17.37
N SER A 136 -6.58 1.28 18.24
CA SER A 136 -5.86 1.60 19.48
C SER A 136 -4.57 2.37 19.20
N LEU A 137 -3.82 1.97 18.17
CA LEU A 137 -2.58 2.64 17.76
C LEU A 137 -2.81 4.10 17.38
N ALA A 138 -3.87 4.43 16.63
CA ALA A 138 -4.19 5.81 16.27
C ALA A 138 -4.42 6.68 17.52
N ARG A 139 -5.14 6.15 18.51
CA ARG A 139 -5.38 6.84 19.80
C ARG A 139 -4.07 7.07 20.56
N GLU A 140 -3.21 6.05 20.62
CA GLU A 140 -1.91 6.14 21.28
C GLU A 140 -0.98 7.16 20.60
N LEU A 141 -0.91 7.17 19.27
CA LEU A 141 -0.13 8.13 18.50
C LEU A 141 -0.59 9.57 18.78
N SER A 142 -1.90 9.80 18.79
CA SER A 142 -2.49 11.09 19.13
C SER A 142 -2.11 11.55 20.54
N GLN A 143 -2.26 10.67 21.55
CA GLN A 143 -1.90 10.96 22.94
C GLN A 143 -0.40 11.26 23.13
N ARG A 144 0.47 10.69 22.27
CA ARG A 144 1.92 10.94 22.27
C ARG A 144 2.32 12.17 21.45
N GLY A 145 1.37 12.95 20.94
CA GLY A 145 1.63 14.20 20.24
C GLY A 145 2.11 14.02 18.79
N PHE A 146 1.88 12.86 18.18
CA PHE A 146 2.02 12.72 16.73
C PHE A 146 0.92 13.53 16.04
N ALA A 147 1.29 14.18 14.95
CA ALA A 147 0.38 14.89 14.06
C ALA A 147 -0.17 13.92 13.00
N ARG A 148 -1.48 14.00 12.73
CA ARG A 148 -2.12 13.18 11.71
C ARG A 148 -2.01 13.82 10.33
N ILE A 149 -1.22 13.22 9.46
CA ILE A 149 -1.09 13.63 8.06
C ILE A 149 -2.19 12.96 7.24
N GLY A 150 -2.88 13.75 6.40
CA GLY A 150 -3.94 13.24 5.55
C GLY A 150 -3.43 12.24 4.52
N GLU A 151 -3.95 11.03 4.56
CA GLU A 151 -3.71 9.97 3.58
C GLU A 151 -5.05 9.56 2.94
N ARG A 152 -4.99 9.03 1.73
CA ARG A 152 -6.18 8.51 1.07
C ARG A 152 -6.56 7.15 1.64
N PRO A 153 -7.86 6.81 1.60
CA PRO A 153 -8.26 5.46 1.94
C PRO A 153 -7.70 4.48 0.91
N THR A 154 -7.35 3.29 1.37
CA THR A 154 -7.29 2.13 0.47
C THR A 154 -8.71 1.60 0.23
N PHE A 155 -8.92 0.75 -0.77
CA PHE A 155 -10.25 0.22 -1.09
C PHE A 155 -10.23 -1.30 -1.02
N VAL A 156 -10.95 -1.86 -0.06
CA VAL A 156 -10.97 -3.30 0.19
C VAL A 156 -12.33 -3.87 -0.16
N LEU A 157 -12.34 -4.93 -0.95
CA LEU A 157 -13.51 -5.77 -1.17
C LEU A 157 -13.37 -7.05 -0.35
N GLU A 158 -14.42 -7.36 0.40
CA GLU A 158 -14.62 -8.67 0.99
C GLU A 158 -15.30 -9.59 -0.04
N LEU A 159 -14.74 -10.78 -0.21
CA LEU A 159 -15.23 -11.78 -1.15
C LEU A 159 -16.34 -12.59 -0.48
N LEU A 160 -17.54 -12.53 -1.06
CA LEU A 160 -18.75 -13.16 -0.57
C LEU A 160 -18.90 -14.59 -1.11
N GLY A 161 -18.97 -15.56 -0.20
CA GLY A 161 -19.04 -16.97 -0.56
C GLY A 161 -17.70 -17.47 -1.08
N SER A 162 -17.73 -18.56 -1.86
CA SER A 162 -16.53 -19.24 -2.33
C SER A 162 -16.22 -19.03 -3.81
N GLU A 163 -17.07 -18.33 -4.55
CA GLU A 163 -16.97 -18.22 -6.01
C GLU A 163 -17.53 -16.89 -6.57
N MET A 164 -17.04 -16.53 -7.76
CA MET A 164 -17.46 -15.32 -8.50
C MET A 164 -18.97 -15.27 -8.77
N SER A 165 -19.63 -16.43 -8.94
CA SER A 165 -21.07 -16.47 -9.20
C SER A 165 -21.88 -16.01 -7.97
N ALA A 166 -21.42 -16.32 -6.76
CA ALA A 166 -22.02 -15.85 -5.51
C ALA A 166 -21.90 -14.33 -5.36
N TYR A 167 -20.72 -13.76 -5.63
CA TYR A 167 -20.50 -12.32 -5.72
C TYR A 167 -21.50 -11.63 -6.64
N LEU A 168 -21.65 -12.13 -7.88
CA LEU A 168 -22.58 -11.54 -8.85
C LEU A 168 -24.04 -11.65 -8.38
N ARG A 169 -24.45 -12.77 -7.78
CA ARG A 169 -25.82 -12.94 -7.23
C ARG A 169 -26.14 -11.93 -6.12
N ALA A 170 -25.16 -11.64 -5.27
CA ALA A 170 -25.30 -10.68 -4.17
C ALA A 170 -25.43 -9.21 -4.66
N MET A 171 -24.90 -8.89 -5.84
CA MET A 171 -24.99 -7.54 -6.41
C MET A 171 -26.44 -7.14 -6.75
N ARG A 172 -26.73 -5.84 -6.68
CA ARG A 172 -27.95 -5.25 -7.24
C ARG A 172 -27.99 -5.40 -8.75
N ALA A 173 -29.19 -5.43 -9.32
CA ALA A 173 -29.40 -5.78 -10.73
C ALA A 173 -28.72 -4.80 -11.71
N ASP A 174 -28.66 -3.51 -11.40
CA ASP A 174 -27.99 -2.50 -12.20
C ASP A 174 -26.46 -2.69 -12.23
N TYR A 175 -25.83 -2.90 -11.08
CA TYR A 175 -24.40 -3.21 -11.00
C TYR A 175 -24.07 -4.55 -11.67
N ARG A 176 -24.82 -5.61 -11.36
CA ARG A 176 -24.63 -6.94 -11.97
C ARG A 176 -24.69 -6.89 -13.50
N ARG A 177 -25.66 -6.15 -14.07
CA ARG A 177 -25.76 -5.96 -15.54
C ARG A 177 -24.55 -5.21 -16.13
N ARG A 178 -23.94 -4.30 -15.38
CA ARG A 178 -22.72 -3.59 -15.82
C ARG A 178 -21.49 -4.49 -15.75
N VAL A 179 -21.36 -5.28 -14.68
CA VAL A 179 -20.24 -6.24 -14.54
C VAL A 179 -20.28 -7.26 -15.67
N ARG A 180 -21.44 -7.88 -15.92
CA ARG A 180 -21.60 -8.84 -17.03
C ARG A 180 -21.18 -8.24 -18.36
N ARG A 181 -21.68 -7.06 -18.71
CA ARG A 181 -21.25 -6.35 -19.93
C ARG A 181 -19.74 -6.11 -20.05
N ILE A 182 -19.03 -5.93 -18.93
CA ILE A 182 -17.57 -5.76 -18.92
C ILE A 182 -16.87 -7.12 -19.09
N LEU A 183 -17.39 -8.17 -18.46
CA LEU A 183 -16.88 -9.54 -18.57
C LEU A 183 -17.18 -10.19 -19.94
N ASP A 184 -18.25 -9.73 -20.61
CA ASP A 184 -18.63 -10.18 -21.95
C ASP A 184 -17.85 -9.48 -23.07
N LEU A 185 -17.02 -8.47 -22.73
CA LEU A 185 -16.12 -7.85 -23.72
C LEU A 185 -15.13 -8.92 -24.24
N PRO A 186 -14.81 -8.92 -25.55
CA PRO A 186 -13.88 -9.87 -26.16
C PRO A 186 -12.43 -9.50 -25.85
N LEU A 187 -12.10 -9.45 -24.57
CA LEU A 187 -10.76 -9.16 -24.05
C LEU A 187 -10.13 -10.45 -23.54
N GLU A 188 -8.87 -10.64 -23.87
CA GLU A 188 -8.05 -11.75 -23.39
C GLU A 188 -7.49 -11.40 -22.00
N VAL A 189 -7.43 -12.39 -21.12
CA VAL A 189 -6.95 -12.22 -19.74
C VAL A 189 -6.00 -13.35 -19.38
N ASP A 190 -4.77 -12.99 -19.03
CA ASP A 190 -3.73 -13.92 -18.60
C ASP A 190 -3.26 -13.59 -17.19
N VAL A 191 -2.97 -14.62 -16.39
CA VAL A 191 -2.35 -14.49 -15.06
C VAL A 191 -1.06 -15.30 -15.06
N GLU A 192 0.07 -14.60 -14.92
CA GLU A 192 1.41 -15.18 -15.03
C GLU A 192 2.08 -15.20 -13.65
N ALA A 193 2.56 -16.37 -13.24
CA ALA A 193 3.37 -16.53 -12.03
C ALA A 193 4.82 -16.08 -12.25
N SER A 194 5.37 -16.36 -13.42
CA SER A 194 6.68 -15.89 -13.85
C SER A 194 6.46 -14.86 -14.95
N PHE A 195 6.69 -13.58 -14.62
CA PHE A 195 6.39 -12.45 -15.51
C PHE A 195 7.62 -11.57 -15.78
N ALA A 196 8.84 -12.10 -15.61
CA ALA A 196 10.08 -11.39 -15.91
C ALA A 196 10.11 -10.84 -17.35
N SER A 197 9.55 -11.60 -18.30
CA SER A 197 9.40 -11.19 -19.71
C SER A 197 8.52 -9.95 -19.91
N LEU A 198 7.61 -9.65 -18.97
CA LEU A 198 6.74 -8.48 -18.99
C LEU A 198 7.34 -7.26 -18.29
N ALA A 199 8.49 -7.40 -17.60
CA ALA A 199 8.99 -6.38 -16.68
C ALA A 199 9.24 -5.03 -17.37
N GLY A 200 9.77 -5.03 -18.60
CA GLY A 200 9.97 -3.82 -19.41
C GLY A 200 8.68 -3.10 -19.75
N GLU A 201 7.69 -3.83 -20.27
CA GLU A 201 6.37 -3.27 -20.59
C GLU A 201 5.66 -2.76 -19.32
N MET A 202 5.74 -3.52 -18.21
CA MET A 202 5.18 -3.10 -16.93
C MET A 202 5.80 -1.80 -16.41
N ALA A 203 7.13 -1.68 -16.45
CA ALA A 203 7.83 -0.47 -16.03
C ALA A 203 7.35 0.75 -16.81
N GLU A 204 7.26 0.62 -18.15
CA GLU A 204 6.78 1.69 -19.01
C GLU A 204 5.32 2.06 -18.70
N LEU A 205 4.43 1.08 -18.65
CA LEU A 205 3.01 1.33 -18.39
C LEU A 205 2.76 1.92 -17.00
N PHE A 206 3.55 1.51 -15.99
CA PHE A 206 3.49 2.06 -14.64
C PHE A 206 3.99 3.50 -14.61
N ALA A 207 5.09 3.81 -15.31
CA ALA A 207 5.61 5.18 -15.43
C ALA A 207 4.60 6.11 -16.12
N LEU A 208 3.95 5.66 -17.20
CA LEU A 208 2.88 6.42 -17.86
C LEU A 208 1.70 6.70 -16.93
N ASN A 209 1.32 5.73 -16.09
CA ASN A 209 0.24 5.91 -15.12
C ASN A 209 0.65 6.88 -13.99
N ALA A 210 1.89 6.77 -13.50
CA ALA A 210 2.45 7.67 -12.50
C ALA A 210 2.50 9.13 -13.01
N ALA A 211 2.97 9.36 -14.23
CA ALA A 211 3.08 10.70 -14.82
C ALA A 211 1.73 11.41 -15.00
N ARG A 212 0.63 10.66 -15.18
CA ARG A 212 -0.74 11.20 -15.27
C ARG A 212 -1.37 11.46 -13.91
N SER A 213 -0.84 10.82 -12.88
CA SER A 213 -1.39 10.88 -11.55
C SER A 213 -1.07 12.27 -10.96
N SER A 214 -2.08 13.09 -10.70
CA SER A 214 -1.92 14.28 -9.84
C SER A 214 -1.61 13.91 -8.38
N GLU A 215 -1.61 12.60 -8.10
CA GLU A 215 -1.21 11.97 -6.88
C GLU A 215 0.31 12.01 -6.76
N SER A 216 0.84 12.71 -5.74
CA SER A 216 2.26 12.67 -5.40
C SER A 216 2.64 11.25 -4.98
N ARG A 217 3.13 10.43 -5.92
CA ARG A 217 3.88 9.22 -5.60
C ARG A 217 5.33 9.55 -5.82
N VAL A 218 6.08 9.49 -4.73
CA VAL A 218 7.51 9.72 -4.77
C VAL A 218 8.21 8.45 -5.30
N GLU A 219 7.56 7.29 -5.22
CA GLU A 219 8.13 6.01 -5.61
C GLU A 219 8.14 5.81 -7.14
N THR A 220 9.32 5.74 -7.73
CA THR A 220 9.50 5.28 -9.11
C THR A 220 9.67 3.76 -9.09
N ILE A 221 8.84 3.04 -9.84
CA ILE A 221 8.96 1.58 -9.97
C ILE A 221 9.72 1.29 -11.25
N GLU A 222 10.99 0.95 -11.06
CA GLU A 222 11.93 0.70 -12.14
C GLU A 222 11.86 -0.77 -12.62
N LEU A 223 12.41 -1.01 -13.82
CA LEU A 223 12.51 -2.34 -14.41
C LEU A 223 13.10 -3.37 -13.43
N LYS A 224 14.23 -3.04 -12.80
CA LYS A 224 14.96 -3.99 -11.94
C LYS A 224 14.14 -4.42 -10.72
N LEU A 225 13.29 -3.53 -10.21
CA LEU A 225 12.39 -3.84 -9.11
C LEU A 225 11.32 -4.85 -9.55
N ILE A 226 10.74 -4.66 -10.74
CA ILE A 226 9.71 -5.56 -11.27
C ILE A 226 10.31 -6.95 -11.57
N GLU A 227 11.52 -7.00 -12.14
CA GLU A 227 12.25 -8.27 -12.31
C GLU A 227 12.41 -8.99 -10.98
N THR A 228 12.86 -8.29 -9.94
CA THR A 228 13.06 -8.89 -8.62
C THR A 228 11.74 -9.37 -8.01
N TRP A 229 10.65 -8.61 -8.16
CA TRP A 229 9.34 -9.04 -7.71
C TRP A 229 8.75 -10.20 -8.51
N SER A 230 9.18 -10.41 -9.75
CA SER A 230 8.75 -11.53 -10.58
C SER A 230 9.27 -12.89 -10.11
N GLU A 231 10.28 -12.89 -9.25
CA GLU A 231 10.85 -14.09 -8.63
C GLU A 231 10.13 -14.47 -7.31
N LEU A 232 9.21 -13.64 -6.82
CA LEU A 232 8.50 -13.91 -5.57
C LEU A 232 7.31 -14.86 -5.80
N ASP A 233 7.23 -15.92 -5.00
CA ASP A 233 6.15 -16.92 -5.07
C ASP A 233 4.74 -16.33 -4.93
N ALA A 234 4.59 -15.22 -4.20
CA ALA A 234 3.32 -14.54 -4.02
C ALA A 234 2.98 -13.58 -5.18
N SER A 235 3.94 -13.16 -5.99
CA SER A 235 3.71 -12.16 -7.03
C SER A 235 3.07 -12.77 -8.26
N ARG A 236 2.09 -12.08 -8.85
CA ARG A 236 1.56 -12.40 -10.18
C ARG A 236 1.50 -11.14 -11.04
N ALA A 237 1.65 -11.31 -12.35
CA ALA A 237 1.19 -10.32 -13.32
C ALA A 237 -0.16 -10.75 -13.87
N ILE A 238 -1.09 -9.81 -13.96
CA ILE A 238 -2.37 -10.01 -14.65
C ILE A 238 -2.43 -9.06 -15.83
N THR A 239 -2.68 -9.60 -17.02
CA THR A 239 -2.80 -8.81 -18.24
C THR A 239 -4.21 -8.88 -18.79
N VAL A 240 -4.71 -7.76 -19.30
CA VAL A 240 -5.95 -7.67 -20.05
C VAL A 240 -5.62 -7.06 -21.40
N ARG A 241 -5.92 -7.78 -22.48
CA ARG A 241 -5.55 -7.39 -23.86
C ARG A 241 -6.79 -7.35 -24.75
N ASP A 242 -6.83 -6.35 -25.62
CA ASP A 242 -7.72 -6.35 -26.77
C ASP A 242 -6.98 -6.98 -27.97
N PRO A 243 -7.41 -8.14 -28.49
CA PRO A 243 -6.74 -8.80 -29.60
C PRO A 243 -6.79 -7.99 -30.90
N SER A 244 -7.77 -7.08 -31.06
CA SER A 244 -7.93 -6.32 -32.30
C SER A 244 -6.96 -5.13 -32.42
N SER A 245 -6.77 -4.37 -31.34
CA SER A 245 -5.86 -3.22 -31.32
C SER A 245 -4.49 -3.50 -30.72
N GLY A 246 -4.33 -4.63 -30.02
CA GLY A 246 -3.16 -4.94 -29.20
C GLY A 246 -3.06 -4.11 -27.92
N ALA A 247 -4.05 -3.27 -27.61
CA ALA A 247 -4.05 -2.47 -26.40
C ALA A 247 -4.05 -3.36 -25.15
N ARG A 248 -3.17 -3.07 -24.20
CA ARG A 248 -2.97 -3.87 -22.99
C ARG A 248 -3.09 -3.02 -21.72
N CYS A 249 -3.65 -3.64 -20.68
CA CYS A 249 -3.53 -3.21 -19.30
C CYS A 249 -2.83 -4.30 -18.49
N VAL A 250 -1.88 -3.93 -17.66
CA VAL A 250 -1.15 -4.86 -16.80
C VAL A 250 -1.28 -4.44 -15.35
N GLY A 251 -1.51 -5.41 -14.47
CA GLY A 251 -1.51 -5.27 -13.02
C GLY A 251 -0.46 -6.17 -12.37
N LEU A 252 0.26 -5.62 -11.39
CA LEU A 252 1.07 -6.39 -10.45
C LEU A 252 0.25 -6.64 -9.18
N VAL A 253 0.20 -7.90 -8.76
CA VAL A 253 -0.51 -8.31 -7.54
C VAL A 253 0.35 -9.19 -6.65
N LEU A 254 0.06 -9.20 -5.35
CA LEU A 254 0.53 -10.23 -4.42
C LEU A 254 -0.66 -11.08 -3.99
N VAL A 255 -0.61 -12.37 -4.27
CA VAL A 255 -1.58 -13.36 -3.81
C VAL A 255 -1.05 -13.94 -2.51
N ASP A 256 -1.60 -13.47 -1.39
CA ASP A 256 -1.15 -13.87 -0.05
C ASP A 256 -2.35 -14.02 0.89
N ARG A 257 -2.91 -15.23 0.92
CA ARG A 257 -4.14 -15.53 1.65
C ARG A 257 -4.06 -15.00 3.10
N PRO A 258 -5.13 -14.38 3.62
CA PRO A 258 -6.46 -14.29 3.01
C PRO A 258 -6.63 -13.10 2.05
N VAL A 259 -5.57 -12.42 1.61
CA VAL A 259 -5.67 -11.15 0.88
C VAL A 259 -5.00 -11.23 -0.49
N LEU A 260 -5.65 -10.66 -1.50
CA LEU A 260 -5.01 -10.32 -2.76
C LEU A 260 -4.69 -8.82 -2.76
N HIS A 261 -3.42 -8.46 -2.83
CA HIS A 261 -2.96 -7.07 -2.83
C HIS A 261 -2.76 -6.58 -4.26
N PHE A 262 -3.49 -5.54 -4.68
CA PHE A 262 -3.28 -4.87 -5.95
C PHE A 262 -2.22 -3.76 -5.80
N VAL A 263 -0.98 -4.10 -6.13
CA VAL A 263 0.19 -3.23 -5.88
C VAL A 263 0.21 -2.07 -6.87
N ARG A 264 0.13 -2.37 -8.17
CA ARG A 264 0.22 -1.39 -9.25
C ARG A 264 -0.47 -1.84 -10.53
N CYS A 265 -0.80 -0.88 -11.39
CA CYS A 265 -1.20 -1.13 -12.76
C CYS A 265 -0.80 -0.02 -13.72
N GLY A 266 -0.83 -0.34 -15.00
CA GLY A 266 -0.67 0.62 -16.08
C GLY A 266 -1.38 0.19 -17.36
N PHE A 267 -1.64 1.15 -18.23
CA PHE A 267 -2.20 1.00 -19.58
C PHE A 267 -2.00 2.31 -20.35
N ARG A 268 -2.05 2.27 -21.69
CA ARG A 268 -1.97 3.48 -22.53
C ARG A 268 -3.34 4.12 -22.74
N GLU A 269 -3.38 5.45 -22.64
CA GLU A 269 -4.56 6.25 -23.01
C GLU A 269 -4.42 6.74 -24.46
N PRO A 270 -5.54 7.03 -25.16
CA PRO A 270 -6.93 6.89 -24.71
C PRO A 270 -7.49 5.46 -24.83
N ALA A 271 -6.80 4.58 -25.57
CA ALA A 271 -7.29 3.26 -25.96
C ALA A 271 -7.74 2.41 -24.76
N GLY A 272 -6.91 2.29 -23.71
CA GLY A 272 -7.24 1.43 -22.58
C GLY A 272 -8.47 1.89 -21.79
N ARG A 273 -8.79 3.18 -21.77
CA ARG A 273 -10.01 3.70 -21.14
C ARG A 273 -11.23 3.46 -22.00
N GLN A 274 -11.14 3.72 -23.31
CA GLN A 274 -12.23 3.54 -24.26
C GLN A 274 -12.65 2.05 -24.32
N LEU A 275 -11.67 1.15 -24.36
CA LEU A 275 -11.88 -0.30 -24.35
C LEU A 275 -12.27 -0.87 -22.98
N GLY A 276 -12.19 -0.07 -21.92
CA GLY A 276 -12.55 -0.49 -20.57
C GLY A 276 -11.56 -1.46 -19.91
N LEU A 277 -10.31 -1.54 -20.38
CA LEU A 277 -9.30 -2.50 -19.91
C LEU A 277 -9.09 -2.45 -18.40
N TYR A 278 -8.99 -1.24 -17.81
CA TYR A 278 -8.83 -1.10 -16.36
C TYR A 278 -10.06 -1.60 -15.59
N ARG A 279 -11.27 -1.37 -16.10
CA ARG A 279 -12.49 -1.86 -15.44
C ARG A 279 -12.57 -3.37 -15.53
N ARG A 280 -12.18 -3.95 -16.67
CA ARG A 280 -12.06 -5.41 -16.82
C ARG A 280 -11.05 -5.96 -15.81
N LEU A 281 -9.85 -5.40 -15.75
CA LEU A 281 -8.81 -5.77 -14.78
C LEU A 281 -9.36 -5.81 -13.35
N LEU A 282 -10.10 -4.79 -12.90
CA LEU A 282 -10.63 -4.77 -11.53
C LEU A 282 -11.55 -5.96 -11.22
N TYR A 283 -12.38 -6.43 -12.16
CA TYR A 283 -13.21 -7.62 -11.94
C TYR A 283 -12.43 -8.92 -12.09
N GLU A 284 -11.38 -8.93 -12.90
CA GLU A 284 -10.46 -10.06 -12.99
C GLU A 284 -9.65 -10.24 -11.70
N LEU A 285 -9.32 -9.15 -10.98
CA LEU A 285 -8.76 -9.23 -9.63
C LEU A 285 -9.73 -9.88 -8.63
N VAL A 286 -11.04 -9.62 -8.76
CA VAL A 286 -12.07 -10.29 -7.95
C VAL A 286 -12.11 -11.79 -8.25
N ARG A 287 -12.09 -12.16 -9.54
CA ARG A 287 -12.04 -13.56 -9.97
C ARG A 287 -10.78 -14.26 -9.45
N LEU A 288 -9.60 -13.66 -9.66
CA LEU A 288 -8.32 -14.18 -9.16
C LEU A 288 -8.32 -14.35 -7.64
N GLY A 289 -8.97 -13.45 -6.91
CA GLY A 289 -9.15 -13.56 -5.46
C GLY A 289 -9.92 -14.84 -5.07
N TYR A 290 -11.03 -15.14 -5.75
CA TYR A 290 -11.76 -16.40 -5.54
C TYR A 290 -10.93 -17.62 -5.94
N ASP A 291 -10.33 -17.60 -7.12
CA ASP A 291 -9.55 -18.73 -7.66
C ASP A 291 -8.34 -19.04 -6.76
N SER A 292 -7.81 -18.04 -6.07
CA SER A 292 -6.69 -18.17 -5.12
C SER A 292 -7.13 -18.47 -3.68
N GLY A 293 -8.43 -18.59 -3.41
CA GLY A 293 -8.96 -18.81 -2.05
C GLY A 293 -8.69 -17.64 -1.09
N CYS A 294 -8.61 -16.42 -1.60
CA CYS A 294 -8.57 -15.21 -0.78
C CYS A 294 -9.97 -14.90 -0.22
N SER A 295 -10.01 -14.21 0.91
CA SER A 295 -11.23 -13.63 1.49
C SER A 295 -11.36 -12.15 1.17
N TYR A 296 -10.27 -11.49 0.76
CA TYR A 296 -10.24 -10.06 0.50
C TYR A 296 -9.44 -9.72 -0.76
N VAL A 297 -9.84 -8.64 -1.42
CA VAL A 297 -9.06 -7.95 -2.46
C VAL A 297 -8.80 -6.52 -2.01
N ASP A 298 -7.55 -6.16 -1.78
CA ASP A 298 -7.14 -4.78 -1.55
C ASP A 298 -6.77 -4.12 -2.88
N PHE A 299 -7.60 -3.18 -3.32
CA PHE A 299 -7.38 -2.42 -4.56
C PHE A 299 -6.41 -1.24 -4.41
N GLY A 300 -5.85 -0.99 -3.22
CA GLY A 300 -4.89 0.09 -2.97
C GLY A 300 -5.51 1.50 -2.96
N VAL A 301 -4.65 2.54 -2.93
CA VAL A 301 -5.01 3.96 -2.70
C VAL A 301 -5.31 4.81 -3.96
N THR A 302 -5.29 4.22 -5.16
CA THR A 302 -5.61 4.94 -6.43
C THR A 302 -7.11 5.32 -6.55
N SER A 303 -7.50 5.89 -7.71
CA SER A 303 -8.86 6.16 -8.20
C SER A 303 -10.01 5.38 -7.51
N ALA A 304 -10.78 6.11 -6.70
CA ALA A 304 -11.86 5.59 -5.88
C ALA A 304 -13.05 5.05 -6.68
N GLU A 305 -13.53 5.83 -7.67
CA GLU A 305 -14.82 5.59 -8.32
C GLU A 305 -14.91 4.22 -9.04
N PRO A 306 -13.90 3.76 -9.81
CA PRO A 306 -13.93 2.42 -10.40
C PRO A 306 -13.98 1.29 -9.35
N LYS A 307 -13.27 1.44 -8.24
CA LYS A 307 -13.19 0.44 -7.16
C LYS A 307 -14.47 0.39 -6.35
N LEU A 308 -15.08 1.53 -6.03
CA LEU A 308 -16.38 1.58 -5.35
C LEU A 308 -17.48 0.83 -6.14
N ARG A 309 -17.35 0.72 -7.47
CA ARG A 309 -18.31 -0.03 -8.31
C ARG A 309 -18.16 -1.55 -8.22
N THR A 310 -17.01 -2.06 -7.78
CA THR A 310 -16.82 -3.49 -7.49
C THR A 310 -17.46 -3.88 -6.15
N GLY A 311 -17.96 -2.91 -5.37
CA GLY A 311 -18.43 -3.14 -4.01
C GLY A 311 -17.34 -3.01 -2.96
N ALA A 312 -16.10 -2.68 -3.37
CA ALA A 312 -15.05 -2.31 -2.44
C ALA A 312 -15.46 -1.12 -1.58
N ARG A 313 -14.97 -1.11 -0.33
CA ARG A 313 -15.23 -0.08 0.65
C ARG A 313 -13.95 0.69 0.96
N PRO A 314 -14.04 2.01 1.19
CA PRO A 314 -12.89 2.78 1.63
C PRO A 314 -12.47 2.35 3.04
N VAL A 315 -11.20 2.01 3.21
CA VAL A 315 -10.55 1.75 4.49
C VAL A 315 -9.69 2.97 4.83
N PRO A 316 -10.02 3.72 5.88
CA PRO A 316 -9.39 4.98 6.24
C PRO A 316 -8.01 4.74 6.86
N LEU A 317 -6.98 4.76 6.03
CA LEU A 317 -5.59 4.75 6.48
C LEU A 317 -5.14 6.16 6.84
N GLN A 318 -4.22 6.26 7.80
CA GLN A 318 -3.66 7.50 8.29
C GLN A 318 -2.14 7.38 8.36
N ILE A 319 -1.49 8.51 8.07
CA ILE A 319 -0.07 8.70 8.34
C ILE A 319 0.04 9.55 9.61
N TRP A 320 0.95 9.17 10.49
CA TRP A 320 1.24 9.90 11.72
C TRP A 320 2.69 10.33 11.75
N ALA A 321 2.95 11.60 12.03
CA ALA A 321 4.30 12.16 12.03
C ALA A 321 4.61 12.88 13.34
N ARG A 322 5.83 12.68 13.86
CA ARG A 322 6.32 13.42 15.02
C ARG A 322 7.73 13.92 14.79
N ALA A 323 7.94 15.19 15.08
CA ALA A 323 9.25 15.80 14.99
C ALA A 323 10.12 15.44 16.21
N ARG A 324 11.40 15.16 15.94
CA ARG A 324 12.43 14.93 16.95
C ARG A 324 12.59 16.13 17.88
N ARG A 325 12.55 17.34 17.32
CA ARG A 325 12.66 18.61 18.08
C ARG A 325 11.28 19.22 18.23
N SER A 326 10.90 19.57 19.45
CA SER A 326 9.57 20.11 19.78
C SER A 326 9.22 21.37 18.97
N TRP A 327 10.20 22.24 18.69
CA TRP A 327 9.98 23.47 17.91
C TRP A 327 9.63 23.22 16.43
N LEU A 328 9.93 22.03 15.88
CA LEU A 328 9.52 21.63 14.53
C LEU A 328 8.08 21.07 14.49
N GLN A 329 7.54 20.62 15.63
CA GLN A 329 6.23 19.98 15.69
C GLN A 329 5.09 20.90 15.19
N PRO A 330 5.06 22.21 15.46
CA PRO A 330 4.06 23.11 14.88
C PRO A 330 4.04 23.06 13.35
N LEU A 331 5.19 22.97 12.69
CA LEU A 331 5.26 22.84 11.23
C LEU A 331 4.66 21.52 10.73
N VAL A 332 4.87 20.43 11.47
CA VAL A 332 4.24 19.14 11.16
C VAL A 332 2.72 19.23 11.34
N ARG A 333 2.25 19.92 12.38
CA ARG A 333 0.81 20.12 12.62
C ARG A 333 0.13 20.96 11.55
N LEU A 334 0.83 21.86 10.87
CA LEU A 334 0.28 22.59 9.71
C LEU A 334 -0.05 21.66 8.53
N ALA A 335 0.56 20.48 8.46
CA ALA A 335 0.24 19.45 7.46
C ALA A 335 -0.91 18.52 7.91
N GLU A 336 -1.48 18.73 9.10
CA GLU A 336 -2.64 17.96 9.53
C GLU A 336 -3.83 18.24 8.62
N ARG A 337 -4.52 17.16 8.26
CA ARG A 337 -5.74 17.25 7.45
C ARG A 337 -6.89 16.53 8.14
N PRO A 338 -8.13 17.02 7.96
CA PRO A 338 -9.31 16.29 8.38
C PRO A 338 -9.40 14.97 7.61
N ARG A 339 -10.04 13.98 8.23
CA ARG A 339 -10.36 12.72 7.55
C ARG A 339 -11.25 13.03 6.34
N PRO A 340 -10.92 12.57 5.13
CA PRO A 340 -11.79 12.79 3.97
C PRO A 340 -13.13 12.08 4.20
N ALA A 341 -14.20 12.68 3.69
CA ALA A 341 -15.51 12.04 3.69
C ALA A 341 -15.43 10.73 2.91
N MET A 342 -15.84 9.63 3.55
CA MET A 342 -15.82 8.31 2.94
C MET A 342 -17.08 8.14 2.10
N VAL A 343 -16.93 8.17 0.78
CA VAL A 343 -18.03 7.85 -0.14
C VAL A 343 -18.14 6.32 -0.24
N SER A 344 -19.31 5.79 0.05
CA SER A 344 -19.63 4.38 -0.13
C SER A 344 -20.73 4.22 -1.18
N ARG A 345 -20.69 3.13 -1.95
CA ARG A 345 -21.73 2.75 -2.89
C ARG A 345 -22.46 1.52 -2.39
N ARG A 346 -23.78 1.55 -2.41
CA ARG A 346 -24.62 0.37 -2.15
C ARG A 346 -24.63 -0.52 -3.40
N VAL A 347 -23.61 -1.37 -3.54
CA VAL A 347 -23.45 -2.29 -4.68
C VAL A 347 -24.21 -3.60 -4.47
N PHE A 348 -24.23 -4.11 -3.24
CA PHE A 348 -24.91 -5.36 -2.87
C PHE A 348 -26.35 -5.12 -2.38
N ARG A 349 -27.18 -6.17 -2.45
CA ARG A 349 -28.57 -6.14 -1.99
C ARG A 349 -28.64 -5.95 -0.48
N GLU A 350 -27.93 -6.82 0.22
CA GLU A 350 -27.72 -6.78 1.66
C GLU A 350 -26.49 -5.93 1.99
N PRO A 351 -26.53 -5.15 3.08
CA PRO A 351 -25.34 -4.47 3.56
C PRO A 351 -24.35 -5.52 4.09
N LEU A 352 -23.12 -5.54 3.58
CA LEU A 352 -22.07 -6.34 4.21
C LEU A 352 -21.89 -5.85 5.65
N GLN A 353 -21.96 -6.76 6.62
CA GLN A 353 -21.53 -6.44 7.97
C GLN A 353 -20.01 -6.28 7.96
N PRO A 354 -19.46 -5.21 8.56
CA PRO A 354 -18.02 -5.03 8.62
C PRO A 354 -17.44 -5.99 9.67
N ASP A 355 -17.10 -7.21 9.28
CA ASP A 355 -16.61 -8.26 10.18
C ASP A 355 -15.15 -8.07 10.66
N GLY A 356 -14.66 -6.84 10.61
CA GLY A 356 -13.29 -6.51 10.98
C GLY A 356 -12.35 -6.80 9.81
N HIS A 357 -11.89 -5.72 9.20
CA HIS A 357 -10.87 -5.75 8.14
C HIS A 357 -9.69 -6.65 8.53
N TRP A 358 -9.11 -7.39 7.58
CA TRP A 358 -7.82 -8.08 7.75
C TRP A 358 -6.69 -7.14 8.23
N TYR A 359 -6.84 -5.83 8.05
CA TYR A 359 -6.00 -4.79 8.66
C TYR A 359 -6.05 -4.75 10.19
N ARG A 360 -7.07 -5.34 10.82
CA ARG A 360 -7.12 -5.55 12.27
C ARG A 360 -6.45 -6.90 12.52
N PRO A 361 -5.25 -6.93 13.14
CA PRO A 361 -4.71 -8.21 13.59
C PRO A 361 -5.75 -8.90 14.47
N SER A 362 -6.02 -10.17 14.20
CA SER A 362 -6.86 -11.02 15.05
C SER A 362 -6.40 -10.89 16.51
N ALA A 363 -7.36 -10.77 17.43
CA ALA A 363 -7.14 -10.44 18.83
C ALA A 363 -6.18 -11.39 19.53
#